data_AF-A0A9D6YXV0-F1
#
_entry.id   AF-A0A9D6YXV0-F1
#
_cell.length_a   1.000
_cell.length_b   1.000
_cell.length_c   1.000
_cell.angle_alpha   90.00
_cell.angle_beta   90.00
_cell.angle_gamma   90.00
#
_symmetry.space_group_name_H-M   'P 1'
#
loop_
_entity.id
_entity.type
_entity.pdbx_description
1 polymer ?
#
loop_
_entity_poly.entity_id
_entity_poly.type
_entity_poly.pdbx_seq_one_letter_code
_entity_poly.pdbx_strand_id
1 'polypeptide(L)'
;MEENIVAQMQSYLVWTGLLIGFLLGALVQRSNFCMANCFTSIRIYGSFLQFKSYMVALLVAMAGVQLLKDSGMLDPFQSMYLPTNFPVLGYITGGFIFGIGIVFAGGCASRILVRVGEGNLGALVSVFAVNLTAGSALAGHLAYTNEYFFRKFPIKLPSSYIPDLLHVNGWILIGAFAVFLAAWFYKTRNEDDFAGVKWPLIGVLVGLLVVAGWYVTAHAQAKVMADEFLAMDTSVTSKFRPASLTFAKTNADFFAYIATASGSTIDFGIATVIGVLLGSFAAAMATKSFHWVVPPHKRAFLGHFTGGLLMGYGAIIAMGCNIGQGLTGCSVMGLGGVITVTFIILGSWTALWIREKTG
;
A
#
# COMPACT_ATOMS: atom_id res chain seq x y z
N MET A 1 19.50 28.25 -9.54
CA MET A 1 19.40 27.94 -8.10
C MET A 1 18.23 26.99 -7.85
N GLU A 2 17.08 27.24 -8.49
CA GLU A 2 15.89 26.38 -8.51
C GLU A 2 16.14 24.92 -8.93
N GLU A 3 16.90 24.70 -10.00
CA GLU A 3 17.23 23.34 -10.49
C GLU A 3 18.03 22.52 -9.46
N ASN A 4 18.85 23.19 -8.63
CA ASN A 4 19.61 22.53 -7.56
C ASN A 4 18.72 22.09 -6.40
N ILE A 5 17.68 22.85 -6.05
CA ILE A 5 16.76 22.50 -4.96
C ILE A 5 15.95 21.26 -5.34
N VAL A 6 15.41 21.24 -6.57
CA VAL A 6 14.64 20.10 -7.07
C VAL A 6 15.51 18.84 -7.14
N ALA A 7 16.72 18.92 -7.69
CA ALA A 7 17.65 17.80 -7.75
C ALA A 7 18.08 17.30 -6.35
N GLN A 8 18.32 18.22 -5.41
CA GLN A 8 18.67 17.88 -4.03
C GLN A 8 17.51 17.19 -3.30
N MET A 9 16.28 17.68 -3.45
CA MET A 9 15.10 17.04 -2.83
C MET A 9 14.77 15.71 -3.49
N GLN A 10 14.95 15.57 -4.82
CA GLN A 10 14.82 14.29 -5.51
C GLN A 10 15.83 13.27 -5.00
N SER A 11 17.11 13.62 -4.90
CA SER A 11 18.11 12.71 -4.35
C SER A 11 17.80 12.31 -2.90
N TYR A 12 17.33 13.24 -2.07
CA TYR A 12 16.87 12.94 -0.73
C TYR A 12 15.72 11.92 -0.71
N LEU A 13 14.69 12.11 -1.56
CA LEU A 13 13.56 11.18 -1.69
C LEU A 13 13.99 9.79 -2.17
N VAL A 14 14.96 9.72 -3.09
CA VAL A 14 15.49 8.45 -3.60
C VAL A 14 16.21 7.69 -2.50
N TRP A 15 17.16 8.32 -1.78
CA TRP A 15 17.94 7.63 -0.75
C TRP A 15 17.08 7.20 0.45
N THR A 16 16.17 8.08 0.89
CA THR A 16 15.25 7.76 2.00
C THR A 16 14.22 6.73 1.59
N GLY A 17 13.66 6.81 0.37
CA GLY A 17 12.77 5.79 -0.18
C GLY A 17 13.44 4.42 -0.30
N LEU A 18 14.69 4.37 -0.77
CA LEU A 18 15.49 3.15 -0.82
C LEU A 18 15.67 2.54 0.57
N LEU A 19 16.02 3.35 1.58
CA LEU A 19 16.22 2.90 2.95
C LEU A 19 14.92 2.37 3.57
N ILE A 20 13.82 3.12 3.45
CA ILE A 20 12.50 2.73 3.98
C ILE A 20 12.04 1.44 3.28
N GLY A 21 12.20 1.36 1.96
CA GLY A 21 11.91 0.15 1.18
C GLY A 21 12.74 -1.05 1.62
N PHE A 22 14.04 -0.86 1.84
CA PHE A 22 14.94 -1.92 2.31
C PHE A 22 14.50 -2.48 3.67
N LEU A 23 14.22 -1.59 4.63
CA LEU A 23 13.73 -1.98 5.96
C LEU A 23 12.37 -2.70 5.86
N LEU A 24 11.44 -2.19 5.05
CA LEU A 24 10.14 -2.83 4.85
C LEU A 24 10.29 -4.21 4.21
N GLY A 25 11.12 -4.35 3.17
CA GLY A 25 11.35 -5.62 2.49
C GLY A 25 11.92 -6.69 3.42
N ALA A 26 12.93 -6.33 4.21
CA ALA A 26 13.53 -7.23 5.21
C ALA A 26 12.54 -7.62 6.31
N LEU A 27 11.74 -6.66 6.77
CA LEU A 27 10.76 -6.88 7.83
C LEU A 27 9.60 -7.76 7.35
N VAL A 28 9.05 -7.47 6.17
CA VAL A 28 7.95 -8.26 5.56
C VAL A 28 8.41 -9.68 5.24
N GLN A 29 9.65 -9.87 4.80
CA GLN A 29 10.24 -11.20 4.57
C GLN A 29 10.19 -12.04 5.85
N ARG A 30 10.69 -11.48 6.97
CA ARG A 30 10.77 -12.19 8.25
C ARG A 30 9.43 -12.41 8.95
N SER A 31 8.52 -11.45 8.81
CA SER A 31 7.25 -11.43 9.54
C SER A 31 6.10 -12.12 8.81
N ASN A 32 6.23 -12.38 7.51
CA ASN A 32 5.11 -12.72 6.63
C ASN A 32 3.94 -11.72 6.76
N PHE A 33 4.25 -10.45 7.05
CA PHE A 33 3.26 -9.39 7.19
C PHE A 33 2.60 -9.10 5.84
N CYS A 34 1.35 -9.53 5.69
CA CYS A 34 0.55 -9.25 4.53
C CYS A 34 -0.92 -9.47 4.85
N MET A 35 -1.77 -8.58 4.36
CA MET A 35 -3.23 -8.68 4.55
C MET A 35 -3.80 -9.98 3.94
N ALA A 36 -3.22 -10.47 2.84
CA ALA A 36 -3.58 -11.77 2.25
C ALA A 36 -3.40 -12.92 3.25
N ASN A 37 -2.27 -12.90 3.96
CA ASN A 37 -1.92 -13.92 4.93
C ASN A 37 -2.83 -13.83 6.17
N CYS A 38 -3.30 -12.63 6.51
CA CYS A 38 -4.29 -12.44 7.59
C CYS A 38 -5.57 -13.22 7.30
N PHE A 39 -6.12 -13.11 6.08
CA PHE A 39 -7.35 -13.81 5.72
C PHE A 39 -7.20 -15.33 5.68
N THR A 40 -6.11 -15.81 5.09
CA THR A 40 -5.82 -17.25 5.07
C THR A 40 -5.57 -17.77 6.48
N SER A 41 -4.91 -17.00 7.34
CA SER A 41 -4.65 -17.40 8.73
C SER A 41 -5.91 -17.46 9.57
N ILE A 42 -6.83 -16.51 9.40
CA ILE A 42 -8.13 -16.53 10.08
C ILE A 42 -8.96 -17.72 9.61
N ARG A 43 -9.01 -17.97 8.29
CA ARG A 43 -9.89 -18.99 7.71
C ARG A 43 -9.37 -20.42 7.88
N ILE A 44 -8.06 -20.63 7.69
CA ILE A 44 -7.43 -21.96 7.68
C ILE A 44 -6.92 -22.34 9.08
N TYR A 45 -6.20 -21.42 9.75
CA TYR A 45 -5.53 -21.69 11.02
C TYR A 45 -6.29 -21.17 12.25
N GLY A 46 -7.40 -20.42 12.05
CA GLY A 46 -8.14 -19.80 13.14
C GLY A 46 -7.36 -18.72 13.92
N SER A 47 -6.19 -18.30 13.44
CA SER A 47 -5.29 -17.38 14.15
C SER A 47 -5.46 -15.95 13.68
N PHE A 48 -5.70 -15.04 14.63
CA PHE A 48 -5.83 -13.61 14.39
C PHE A 48 -4.51 -12.84 14.47
N LEU A 49 -3.38 -13.51 14.72
CA LEU A 49 -2.09 -12.87 15.05
C LEU A 49 -1.65 -11.80 14.04
N GLN A 50 -1.72 -12.12 12.75
CA GLN A 50 -1.31 -11.20 11.68
C GLN A 50 -2.31 -10.05 11.48
N PHE A 51 -3.60 -10.32 11.73
CA PHE A 51 -4.61 -9.27 11.71
C PHE A 51 -4.43 -8.31 12.87
N LYS A 52 -4.08 -8.81 14.07
CA LYS A 52 -3.71 -7.97 15.22
C LYS A 52 -2.49 -7.10 14.91
N SER A 53 -1.43 -7.64 14.28
CA SER A 53 -0.26 -6.83 13.92
C SER A 53 -0.58 -5.75 12.86
N TYR A 54 -1.45 -6.04 11.89
CA TYR A 54 -1.92 -5.06 10.92
C TYR A 54 -2.75 -3.93 11.57
N MET A 55 -3.61 -4.26 12.54
CA MET A 55 -4.37 -3.26 13.30
C MET A 55 -3.46 -2.37 14.17
N VAL A 56 -2.42 -2.94 14.80
CA VAL A 56 -1.41 -2.15 15.52
C VAL A 56 -0.65 -1.22 14.57
N ALA A 57 -0.25 -1.71 13.39
CA ALA A 57 0.41 -0.89 12.38
C ALA A 57 -0.47 0.28 11.94
N LEU A 58 -1.76 0.04 11.74
CA LEU A 58 -2.72 1.07 11.39
C LEU A 58 -2.88 2.11 12.51
N LEU A 59 -3.01 1.67 13.77
CA LEU A 59 -3.13 2.59 14.92
C LEU A 59 -1.91 3.51 15.04
N VAL A 60 -0.70 2.94 14.95
CA VAL A 60 0.55 3.71 14.99
C VAL A 60 0.64 4.68 13.81
N ALA A 61 0.24 4.25 12.61
CA ALA A 61 0.22 5.11 11.44
C ALA A 61 -0.78 6.27 11.58
N MET A 62 -1.99 6.02 12.08
CA MET A 62 -3.00 7.05 12.34
C MET A 62 -2.51 8.07 13.37
N ALA A 63 -1.96 7.61 14.50
CA ALA A 63 -1.41 8.48 15.53
C ALA A 63 -0.24 9.32 15.01
N GLY A 64 0.70 8.71 14.28
CA GLY A 64 1.85 9.42 13.73
C GLY A 64 1.47 10.44 12.66
N VAL A 65 0.52 10.13 11.78
CA VAL A 65 0.03 11.08 10.77
C VAL A 65 -0.73 12.24 11.40
N GLN A 66 -1.53 11.98 12.45
CA GLN A 66 -2.20 13.05 13.17
C GLN A 66 -1.20 13.98 13.86
N LEU A 67 -0.13 13.45 14.46
CA LEU A 67 0.96 14.26 15.01
C LEU A 67 1.66 15.12 13.95
N LEU A 68 1.89 14.58 12.75
CA LEU A 68 2.48 15.33 11.64
C LEU A 68 1.55 16.43 11.10
N LYS A 69 0.23 16.22 11.17
CA LYS A 69 -0.77 17.23 10.84
C LYS A 69 -0.77 18.36 11.88
N ASP A 70 -0.75 18.00 13.17
CA ASP A 70 -0.78 18.97 14.26
C ASP A 70 0.51 19.80 14.35
N SER A 71 1.65 19.24 13.94
CA SER A 71 2.92 19.97 13.82
C SER A 71 2.98 20.91 12.60
N GLY A 72 1.95 20.91 11.75
CA GLY A 72 1.89 21.72 10.53
C GLY A 72 2.84 21.25 9.42
N MET A 73 3.52 20.11 9.60
CA MET A 73 4.49 19.58 8.64
C MET A 73 3.82 18.84 7.48
N LEU A 74 2.62 18.31 7.69
CA LEU A 74 1.85 17.57 6.69
C LEU A 74 0.47 18.19 6.50
N ASP A 75 0.12 18.49 5.25
CA ASP A 75 -1.25 18.75 4.84
C ASP A 75 -1.83 17.51 4.14
N PRO A 76 -2.68 16.71 4.82
CA PRO A 76 -3.27 15.50 4.23
C PRO A 76 -4.17 15.79 3.01
N PHE A 77 -4.70 17.01 2.86
CA PHE A 77 -5.62 17.36 1.78
C PHE A 77 -4.90 17.48 0.42
N GLN A 78 -3.59 17.68 0.42
CA GLN A 78 -2.80 17.69 -0.81
C GLN A 78 -2.43 16.29 -1.32
N SER A 79 -2.70 15.26 -0.51
CA SER A 79 -2.43 13.86 -0.85
C SER A 79 -3.47 13.29 -1.83
N MET A 80 -3.06 12.25 -2.57
CA MET A 80 -3.95 11.52 -3.48
C MET A 80 -5.10 10.78 -2.75
N TYR A 81 -4.99 10.62 -1.42
CA TYR A 81 -5.91 9.81 -0.62
C TYR A 81 -7.16 10.58 -0.15
N LEU A 82 -7.14 11.91 -0.21
CA LEU A 82 -8.29 12.78 0.12
C LEU A 82 -8.77 13.57 -1.11
N PRO A 83 -9.21 12.92 -2.20
CA PRO A 83 -9.72 13.65 -3.35
C PRO A 83 -11.07 14.31 -3.03
N THR A 84 -11.31 15.50 -3.59
CA THR A 84 -12.60 16.22 -3.53
C THR A 84 -13.67 15.57 -4.40
N ASN A 85 -13.25 14.99 -5.54
CA ASN A 85 -14.08 14.15 -6.39
C ASN A 85 -13.96 12.71 -5.92
N PHE A 86 -15.02 12.15 -5.34
CA PHE A 86 -14.98 10.83 -4.73
C PHE A 86 -15.62 9.76 -5.65
N PRO A 87 -14.82 8.92 -6.35
CA PRO A 87 -15.34 7.86 -7.20
C PRO A 87 -15.72 6.64 -6.36
N VAL A 88 -16.89 6.69 -5.71
CA VAL A 88 -17.40 5.59 -4.86
C VAL A 88 -17.35 4.25 -5.60
N LEU A 89 -17.83 4.24 -6.84
CA LEU A 89 -17.91 3.02 -7.63
C LEU A 89 -16.52 2.39 -7.84
N GLY A 90 -15.48 3.21 -8.02
CA GLY A 90 -14.11 2.72 -8.18
C GLY A 90 -13.56 2.07 -6.90
N TYR A 91 -13.78 2.69 -5.73
CA TYR A 91 -13.34 2.10 -4.46
C TYR A 91 -14.03 0.75 -4.18
N ILE A 92 -15.31 0.64 -4.50
CA ILE A 92 -16.11 -0.57 -4.30
C ILE A 92 -15.67 -1.68 -5.27
N THR A 93 -15.78 -1.43 -6.58
CA THR A 93 -15.52 -2.46 -7.60
C THR A 93 -14.05 -2.79 -7.68
N GLY A 94 -13.17 -1.79 -7.62
CA GLY A 94 -11.72 -1.96 -7.62
C GLY A 94 -11.25 -2.73 -6.40
N GLY A 95 -11.75 -2.38 -5.21
CA GLY A 95 -11.45 -3.10 -3.98
C GLY A 95 -11.86 -4.56 -4.04
N PHE A 96 -13.06 -4.84 -4.54
CA PHE A 96 -13.57 -6.21 -4.68
C PHE A 96 -12.73 -7.05 -5.68
N ILE A 97 -12.45 -6.51 -6.86
CA ILE A 97 -11.62 -7.16 -7.88
C ILE A 97 -10.20 -7.39 -7.36
N PHE A 98 -9.62 -6.40 -6.68
CA PHE A 98 -8.31 -6.51 -6.04
C PHE A 98 -8.31 -7.63 -4.99
N GLY A 99 -9.34 -7.68 -4.15
CA GLY A 99 -9.55 -8.70 -3.14
C GLY A 99 -9.56 -10.12 -3.72
N ILE A 100 -10.24 -10.33 -4.83
CA ILE A 100 -10.24 -11.61 -5.56
C ILE A 100 -8.84 -11.94 -6.07
N GLY A 101 -8.18 -10.96 -6.71
CA GLY A 101 -6.85 -11.13 -7.27
C GLY A 101 -5.79 -11.55 -6.24
N ILE A 102 -5.85 -11.03 -5.02
CA ILE A 102 -4.93 -11.39 -3.92
C ILE A 102 -4.89 -12.90 -3.69
N VAL A 103 -6.04 -13.56 -3.70
CA VAL A 103 -6.18 -14.99 -3.36
C VAL A 103 -5.57 -15.86 -4.46
N PHE A 104 -5.74 -15.48 -5.72
CA PHE A 104 -5.19 -16.19 -6.87
C PHE A 104 -3.69 -15.91 -7.09
N ALA A 105 -3.25 -14.67 -6.87
CA ALA A 105 -1.83 -14.31 -6.92
C ALA A 105 -1.01 -14.92 -5.76
N GLY A 106 -1.68 -15.32 -4.68
CA GLY A 106 -1.07 -15.92 -3.51
C GLY A 106 -0.37 -14.91 -2.60
N GLY A 107 -0.64 -13.61 -2.73
CA GLY A 107 -0.04 -12.54 -1.93
C GLY A 107 -0.58 -11.16 -2.26
N CYS A 108 -0.44 -10.22 -1.33
CA CYS A 108 -0.71 -8.80 -1.56
C CYS A 108 0.43 -8.12 -2.34
N ALA A 109 0.19 -6.92 -2.88
CA ALA A 109 1.12 -6.21 -3.77
C ALA A 109 2.55 -6.07 -3.22
N SER A 110 2.72 -5.84 -1.91
CA SER A 110 4.05 -5.80 -1.27
C SER A 110 4.65 -7.18 -1.08
N ARG A 111 3.85 -8.19 -0.72
CA ARG A 111 4.32 -9.54 -0.46
C ARG A 111 4.77 -10.27 -1.73
N ILE A 112 4.12 -10.01 -2.88
CA ILE A 112 4.58 -10.58 -4.15
C ILE A 112 5.97 -10.04 -4.53
N LEU A 113 6.29 -8.76 -4.26
CA LEU A 113 7.64 -8.23 -4.46
C LEU A 113 8.67 -8.90 -3.54
N VAL A 114 8.32 -9.04 -2.27
CA VAL A 114 9.20 -9.70 -1.28
C VAL A 114 9.46 -11.15 -1.68
N ARG A 115 8.44 -11.87 -2.17
CA ARG A 115 8.59 -13.24 -2.67
C ARG A 115 9.45 -13.34 -3.93
N VAL A 116 9.46 -12.31 -4.78
CA VAL A 116 10.42 -12.23 -5.88
C VAL A 116 11.85 -12.17 -5.32
N GLY A 117 12.09 -11.37 -4.29
CA GLY A 117 13.37 -11.33 -3.58
C GLY A 117 13.74 -12.64 -2.87
N GLU A 118 12.76 -13.45 -2.46
CA GLU A 118 12.97 -14.80 -1.90
C GLU A 118 13.32 -15.86 -2.98
N GLY A 119 13.14 -15.57 -4.27
CA GLY A 119 13.38 -16.50 -5.39
C GLY A 119 12.13 -17.19 -5.95
N ASN A 120 10.93 -16.71 -5.63
CA ASN A 120 9.68 -17.33 -6.10
C ASN A 120 9.28 -16.84 -7.51
N LEU A 121 9.36 -17.74 -8.50
CA LEU A 121 9.00 -17.44 -9.88
C LEU A 121 7.49 -17.25 -10.09
N GLY A 122 6.65 -17.88 -9.27
CA GLY A 122 5.20 -17.64 -9.30
C GLY A 122 4.86 -16.20 -8.91
N ALA A 123 5.55 -15.67 -7.90
CA ALA A 123 5.40 -14.28 -7.50
C ALA A 123 5.91 -13.31 -8.59
N LEU A 124 6.98 -13.68 -9.32
CA LEU A 124 7.48 -12.89 -10.45
C LEU A 124 6.43 -12.77 -11.55
N VAL A 125 5.73 -13.86 -11.87
CA VAL A 125 4.62 -13.86 -12.84
C VAL A 125 3.49 -12.95 -12.37
N SER A 126 3.12 -13.01 -11.09
CA SER A 126 2.11 -12.11 -10.52
C SER A 126 2.53 -10.65 -10.58
N VAL A 127 3.80 -10.32 -10.25
CA VAL A 127 4.32 -8.94 -10.35
C VAL A 127 4.24 -8.45 -11.80
N PHE A 128 4.70 -9.25 -12.76
CA PHE A 128 4.62 -8.90 -14.18
C PHE A 128 3.17 -8.63 -14.62
N ALA A 129 2.23 -9.51 -14.25
CA ALA A 129 0.82 -9.35 -14.58
C ALA A 129 0.19 -8.11 -13.92
N VAL A 130 0.53 -7.84 -12.65
CA VAL A 130 0.11 -6.61 -11.95
C VAL A 130 0.57 -5.38 -12.72
N ASN A 131 1.84 -5.34 -13.14
CA ASN A 131 2.40 -4.18 -13.83
C ASN A 131 1.83 -3.99 -15.22
N LEU A 132 1.60 -5.08 -15.95
CA LEU A 132 0.96 -5.04 -17.24
C LEU A 132 -0.42 -4.38 -17.15
N THR A 133 -1.26 -4.81 -16.21
CA THR A 133 -2.63 -4.27 -16.10
C THR A 133 -2.67 -2.93 -15.38
N ALA A 134 -1.83 -2.70 -14.38
CA ALA A 134 -1.75 -1.42 -13.69
C ALA A 134 -1.23 -0.31 -14.62
N GLY A 135 -0.16 -0.57 -15.39
CA GLY A 135 0.35 0.36 -16.40
C GLY A 135 -0.68 0.63 -17.50
N SER A 136 -1.36 -0.43 -17.97
CA SER A 136 -2.44 -0.28 -18.96
C SER A 136 -3.64 0.49 -18.44
N ALA A 137 -3.97 0.39 -17.15
CA ALA A 137 -5.08 1.10 -16.51
C ALA A 137 -4.74 2.56 -16.13
N LEU A 138 -3.45 2.89 -16.04
CA LEU A 138 -2.96 4.24 -15.79
C LEU A 138 -2.82 5.05 -17.08
N ALA A 139 -2.21 4.47 -18.11
CA ALA A 139 -1.84 5.20 -19.34
C ALA A 139 -2.16 4.45 -20.65
N GLY A 140 -2.69 3.22 -20.56
CA GLY A 140 -3.01 2.40 -21.72
C GLY A 140 -4.50 2.33 -22.04
N HIS A 141 -4.91 1.32 -22.81
CA HIS A 141 -6.30 1.14 -23.25
C HIS A 141 -7.31 0.97 -22.11
N LEU A 142 -6.89 0.41 -20.97
CA LEU A 142 -7.74 0.25 -19.79
C LEU A 142 -7.93 1.58 -19.02
N ALA A 143 -7.17 2.63 -19.34
CA ALA A 143 -7.43 3.95 -18.80
C ALA A 143 -8.79 4.49 -19.28
N TYR A 144 -9.19 4.19 -20.52
CA TYR A 144 -10.49 4.60 -21.06
C TYR A 144 -11.66 4.01 -20.25
N THR A 145 -11.57 2.73 -19.89
CA THR A 145 -12.62 2.11 -19.06
C THR A 145 -12.63 2.69 -17.66
N ASN A 146 -11.46 3.02 -17.10
CA ASN A 146 -11.36 3.65 -15.79
C ASN A 146 -12.00 5.05 -15.77
N GLU A 147 -11.66 5.88 -16.75
CA GLU A 147 -12.19 7.23 -16.86
C GLU A 147 -13.70 7.25 -17.16
N TYR A 148 -14.13 6.43 -18.12
CA TYR A 148 -15.52 6.44 -18.60
C TYR A 148 -16.51 5.85 -17.58
N PHE A 149 -16.14 4.78 -16.88
CA PHE A 149 -17.06 4.09 -15.96
C PHE A 149 -16.91 4.54 -14.51
N PHE A 150 -15.69 4.73 -14.01
CA PHE A 150 -15.48 4.97 -12.58
C PHE A 150 -15.26 6.43 -12.23
N ARG A 151 -14.62 7.21 -13.11
CA ARG A 151 -14.37 8.65 -12.87
C ARG A 151 -15.45 9.59 -13.38
N LYS A 152 -16.35 9.12 -14.25
CA LYS A 152 -17.44 9.91 -14.83
C LYS A 152 -18.57 10.25 -13.86
N PHE A 153 -18.76 9.44 -12.81
CA PHE A 153 -19.80 9.64 -11.79
C PHE A 153 -19.20 9.88 -10.40
N PRO A 154 -18.43 10.96 -10.19
CA PRO A 154 -17.91 11.29 -8.87
C PRO A 154 -19.03 11.86 -8.00
N ILE A 155 -19.10 11.42 -6.75
CA ILE A 155 -19.89 12.11 -5.74
C ILE A 155 -18.99 13.22 -5.19
N LYS A 156 -19.45 14.48 -5.29
CA LYS A 156 -18.77 15.59 -4.63
C LYS A 156 -19.10 15.53 -3.14
N LEU A 157 -18.12 15.12 -2.34
CA LEU A 157 -18.22 15.17 -0.90
C LEU A 157 -17.61 16.50 -0.40
N PRO A 158 -18.18 17.13 0.63
CA PRO A 158 -17.61 18.34 1.23
C PRO A 158 -16.21 18.06 1.80
N SER A 159 -15.98 16.86 2.34
CA SER A 159 -14.66 16.35 2.70
C SER A 159 -14.64 14.82 2.63
N SER A 160 -13.53 14.26 2.14
CA SER A 160 -13.26 12.81 2.16
C SER A 160 -12.57 12.37 3.46
N TYR A 161 -12.38 13.30 4.40
CA TYR A 161 -11.74 13.12 5.70
C TYR A 161 -12.79 12.81 6.77
N ILE A 162 -12.68 11.65 7.40
CA ILE A 162 -13.69 11.15 8.35
C ILE A 162 -13.92 12.09 9.55
N PRO A 163 -12.90 12.69 10.18
CA PRO A 163 -13.10 13.61 11.30
C PRO A 163 -13.94 14.86 10.93
N ASP A 164 -13.73 15.42 9.73
CA ASP A 164 -14.52 16.58 9.28
C ASP A 164 -15.97 16.19 8.98
N LEU A 165 -16.20 14.98 8.46
CA LEU A 165 -17.54 14.47 8.17
C LEU A 165 -18.35 14.19 9.45
N LEU A 166 -17.66 13.77 10.51
CA LEU A 166 -18.26 13.50 11.83
C LEU A 166 -18.24 14.73 12.75
N HIS A 167 -17.63 15.84 12.33
CA HIS A 167 -17.40 17.04 13.15
C HIS A 167 -16.73 16.73 14.50
N VAL A 168 -15.79 15.77 14.52
CA VAL A 168 -15.04 15.35 15.72
C VAL A 168 -13.55 15.59 15.54
N ASN A 169 -12.83 15.78 16.64
CA ASN A 169 -11.38 15.85 16.61
C ASN A 169 -10.78 14.47 16.23
N GLY A 170 -9.78 14.44 15.35
CA GLY A 170 -9.10 13.21 14.91
C GLY A 170 -8.55 12.36 16.06
N TRP A 171 -8.10 13.00 17.15
CA TRP A 171 -7.63 12.29 18.35
C TRP A 171 -8.72 11.49 19.07
N ILE A 172 -9.98 11.93 19.00
CA ILE A 172 -11.10 11.20 19.61
C ILE A 172 -11.33 9.90 18.84
N LEU A 173 -11.26 9.93 17.51
CA LEU A 173 -11.40 8.74 16.68
C LEU A 173 -10.22 7.77 16.88
N ILE A 174 -8.99 8.28 16.96
CA ILE A 174 -7.81 7.46 17.27
C ILE A 174 -7.95 6.83 18.67
N GLY A 175 -8.37 7.61 19.66
CA GLY A 175 -8.59 7.14 21.03
C GLY A 175 -9.68 6.07 21.09
N ALA A 176 -10.81 6.29 20.42
CA ALA A 176 -11.89 5.31 20.33
C ALA A 176 -11.43 4.03 19.64
N PHE A 177 -10.66 4.14 18.55
CA PHE A 177 -10.08 2.99 17.86
C PHE A 177 -9.05 2.25 18.73
N ALA A 178 -8.23 2.96 19.49
CA ALA A 178 -7.26 2.37 20.43
C ALA A 178 -7.97 1.61 21.56
N VAL A 179 -9.03 2.19 22.15
CA VAL A 179 -9.85 1.53 23.18
C VAL A 179 -10.55 0.31 22.63
N PHE A 180 -11.10 0.39 21.42
CA PHE A 180 -11.71 -0.75 20.72
C PHE A 180 -10.69 -1.88 20.52
N LEU A 181 -9.49 -1.56 20.04
CA LEU A 181 -8.43 -2.56 19.85
C LEU A 181 -7.96 -3.16 21.19
N ALA A 182 -7.81 -2.34 22.24
CA ALA A 182 -7.44 -2.81 23.57
C ALA A 182 -8.49 -3.78 24.15
N ALA A 183 -9.78 -3.43 24.04
CA ALA A 183 -10.88 -4.29 24.45
C ALA A 183 -10.94 -5.58 23.64
N TRP A 184 -10.73 -5.49 22.32
CA TRP A 184 -10.72 -6.66 21.44
C TRP A 184 -9.53 -7.59 21.73
N PHE A 185 -8.34 -7.04 21.95
CA PHE A 185 -7.14 -7.82 22.33
C PHE A 185 -7.30 -8.47 23.69
N TYR A 186 -7.92 -7.80 24.65
CA TYR A 186 -8.24 -8.38 25.95
C TYR A 186 -9.18 -9.58 25.83
N LYS A 187 -10.20 -9.48 24.96
CA LYS A 187 -11.20 -10.55 24.75
C LYS A 187 -10.68 -11.73 23.92
N THR A 188 -9.85 -11.48 22.91
CA THR A 188 -9.27 -12.52 22.03
C THR A 188 -7.89 -12.97 22.49
N ARG A 189 -7.67 -12.98 23.80
CA ARG A 189 -6.41 -13.38 24.42
C ARG A 189 -6.18 -14.88 24.21
N ASN A 190 -5.22 -15.23 23.37
CA ASN A 190 -4.68 -16.60 23.29
C ASN A 190 -3.37 -16.70 24.09
N GLU A 191 -3.08 -17.87 24.66
CA GLU A 191 -1.84 -18.14 25.41
C GLU A 191 -0.58 -17.94 24.56
N ASP A 192 -0.66 -18.16 23.25
CA ASP A 192 0.46 -18.01 22.32
C ASP A 192 0.79 -16.54 21.96
N ASP A 193 -0.10 -15.58 22.27
CA ASP A 193 0.11 -14.16 21.94
C ASP A 193 1.24 -13.53 22.78
N PHE A 194 1.56 -14.09 23.94
CA PHE A 194 2.57 -13.57 24.88
C PHE A 194 3.92 -14.29 24.81
N ALA A 195 3.99 -15.49 24.23
CA ALA A 195 5.25 -16.24 24.11
C ALA A 195 6.25 -15.64 23.10
N GLY A 196 5.83 -14.65 22.30
CA GLY A 196 6.71 -13.98 21.34
C GLY A 196 6.40 -12.50 21.18
N VAL A 197 7.30 -11.66 21.70
CA VAL A 197 7.40 -10.18 21.51
C VAL A 197 7.39 -9.73 20.03
N LYS A 198 7.34 -10.66 19.07
CA LYS A 198 7.57 -10.43 17.65
C LYS A 198 6.39 -9.75 16.94
N TRP A 199 5.15 -10.18 17.16
CA TRP A 199 4.01 -9.70 16.34
C TRP A 199 3.61 -8.23 16.56
N PRO A 200 3.56 -7.67 17.79
CA PRO A 200 3.15 -6.28 17.96
C PRO A 200 4.31 -5.36 17.54
N LEU A 201 5.55 -5.76 17.80
CA LEU A 201 6.76 -5.06 17.36
C LEU A 201 6.79 -4.92 15.83
N ILE A 202 6.47 -5.99 15.08
CA ILE A 202 6.35 -5.93 13.62
C ILE A 202 5.30 -4.88 13.21
N GLY A 203 4.13 -4.88 13.86
CA GLY A 203 3.07 -3.91 13.60
C GLY A 203 3.54 -2.48 13.84
N VAL A 204 4.16 -2.20 15.00
CA VAL A 204 4.71 -0.89 15.33
C VAL A 204 5.77 -0.45 14.32
N LEU A 205 6.71 -1.33 13.97
CA LEU A 205 7.76 -1.01 13.00
C LEU A 205 7.20 -0.70 11.60
N VAL A 206 6.20 -1.45 11.12
CA VAL A 206 5.53 -1.15 9.84
C VAL A 206 4.80 0.20 9.93
N GLY A 207 4.07 0.45 11.02
CA GLY A 207 3.39 1.72 11.25
C GLY A 207 4.36 2.90 11.24
N LEU A 208 5.50 2.78 11.93
CA LEU A 208 6.56 3.79 11.94
C LEU A 208 7.17 4.02 10.55
N LEU A 209 7.34 2.97 9.73
CA LEU A 209 7.79 3.12 8.34
C LEU A 209 6.77 3.88 7.47
N VAL A 210 5.47 3.69 7.71
CA VAL A 210 4.41 4.48 7.04
C VAL A 210 4.49 5.95 7.48
N VAL A 211 4.68 6.22 8.77
CA VAL A 211 4.85 7.59 9.28
C VAL A 211 6.12 8.23 8.73
N ALA A 212 7.22 7.49 8.65
CA ALA A 212 8.47 7.95 8.05
C ALA A 212 8.29 8.29 6.57
N GLY A 213 7.53 7.49 5.81
CA GLY A 213 7.19 7.78 4.41
C GLY A 213 6.40 9.08 4.26
N TRP A 214 5.43 9.33 5.15
CA TRP A 214 4.69 10.60 5.18
C TRP A 214 5.61 11.78 5.53
N TYR A 215 6.44 11.65 6.57
CA TYR A 215 7.37 12.69 7.00
C TYR A 215 8.35 13.07 5.88
N VAL A 216 8.96 12.08 5.24
CA VAL A 216 9.96 12.29 4.18
C VAL A 216 9.36 13.01 2.98
N THR A 217 8.19 12.57 2.52
CA THR A 217 7.54 13.18 1.35
C THR A 217 6.96 14.55 1.67
N ALA A 218 6.38 14.73 2.86
CA ALA A 218 5.89 16.02 3.31
C ALA A 218 7.02 17.05 3.51
N HIS A 219 8.15 16.64 4.06
CA HIS A 219 9.32 17.51 4.23
C HIS A 219 9.92 17.94 2.88
N ALA A 220 10.00 17.03 1.92
CA ALA A 220 10.42 17.37 0.56
C ALA A 220 9.45 18.36 -0.09
N GLN A 221 8.14 18.14 0.07
CA GLN A 221 7.12 19.05 -0.43
C GLN A 221 7.22 20.43 0.21
N ALA A 222 7.30 20.52 1.54
CA ALA A 222 7.35 21.78 2.27
C ALA A 222 8.53 22.66 1.82
N LYS A 223 9.68 22.03 1.49
CA LYS A 223 10.85 22.74 0.96
C LYS A 223 10.69 23.22 -0.47
N VAL A 224 10.01 22.45 -1.33
CA VAL A 224 9.73 22.86 -2.71
C VAL A 224 8.67 23.96 -2.75
N MET A 225 7.67 23.89 -1.87
CA MET A 225 6.59 24.89 -1.76
C MET A 225 7.01 26.18 -1.03
N ALA A 226 8.17 26.20 -0.38
CA ALA A 226 8.73 27.41 0.23
C ALA A 226 9.22 28.42 -0.81
N ASP A 227 9.44 27.98 -2.06
CA ASP A 227 9.78 28.83 -3.18
C ASP A 227 8.51 29.18 -3.97
N GLU A 228 8.16 30.47 -4.03
CA GLU A 228 6.93 30.97 -4.68
C GLU A 228 6.85 30.60 -6.16
N PHE A 229 8.00 30.53 -6.85
CA PHE A 229 8.03 30.21 -8.28
C PHE A 229 7.75 28.71 -8.52
N LEU A 230 8.36 27.84 -7.72
CA LEU A 230 8.13 26.39 -7.79
C LEU A 230 6.74 26.00 -7.31
N ALA A 231 6.14 26.77 -6.38
CA ALA A 231 4.77 26.57 -5.93
C ALA A 231 3.74 26.88 -7.04
N MET A 232 4.05 27.78 -7.96
CA MET A 232 3.18 28.14 -9.08
C MET A 232 3.26 27.12 -10.24
N ASP A 233 4.38 26.39 -10.36
CA ASP A 233 4.54 25.35 -11.37
C ASP A 233 3.82 24.04 -10.98
N THR A 234 2.66 23.82 -11.60
CA THR A 234 1.85 22.61 -11.44
C THR A 234 2.57 21.32 -11.85
N SER A 235 3.57 21.39 -12.74
CA SER A 235 4.34 20.23 -13.20
C SER A 235 5.36 19.75 -12.15
N VAL A 236 5.83 20.66 -11.30
CA VAL A 236 6.76 20.37 -10.20
C VAL A 236 5.99 19.97 -8.95
N THR A 237 4.99 20.77 -8.55
CA THR A 237 4.16 20.49 -7.37
C THR A 237 3.43 19.16 -7.43
N SER A 238 2.98 18.73 -8.62
CA SER A 238 2.36 17.40 -8.79
C SER A 238 3.32 16.22 -8.56
N LYS A 239 4.63 16.41 -8.76
CA LYS A 239 5.66 15.39 -8.51
C LYS A 239 5.98 15.23 -7.03
N PHE A 240 5.85 16.28 -6.24
CA PHE A 240 6.17 16.30 -4.80
C PHE A 240 4.94 16.13 -3.90
N ARG A 241 3.82 15.63 -4.42
CA ARG A 241 2.63 15.36 -3.60
C ARG A 241 2.95 14.42 -2.44
N PRO A 242 2.37 14.66 -1.25
CA PRO A 242 2.71 13.88 -0.08
C PRO A 242 2.06 12.51 -0.21
N ALA A 243 2.89 11.48 -0.13
CA ALA A 243 2.48 10.09 -0.29
C ALA A 243 3.37 9.21 0.59
N SER A 244 2.75 8.27 1.31
CA SER A 244 3.53 7.22 1.98
C SER A 244 3.57 5.94 1.15
N LEU A 245 3.91 4.82 1.78
CA LEU A 245 4.10 3.52 1.16
C LEU A 245 2.88 3.09 0.36
N THR A 246 3.11 2.77 -0.90
CA THR A 246 2.14 2.19 -1.82
C THR A 246 2.89 1.38 -2.87
N PHE A 247 2.28 0.29 -3.34
CA PHE A 247 2.92 -0.69 -4.23
C PHE A 247 2.11 -0.96 -5.50
N ALA A 248 0.96 -0.31 -5.67
CA ALA A 248 0.15 -0.49 -6.88
C ALA A 248 0.72 0.33 -8.05
N LYS A 249 0.63 1.65 -7.92
CA LYS A 249 1.10 2.61 -8.93
C LYS A 249 2.61 2.56 -9.10
N THR A 250 3.34 2.51 -7.99
CA THR A 250 4.82 2.56 -7.95
C THR A 250 5.47 1.36 -8.63
N ASN A 251 4.87 0.18 -8.55
CA ASN A 251 5.35 -0.98 -9.30
C ASN A 251 5.18 -0.77 -10.81
N ALA A 252 4.05 -0.20 -11.25
CA ALA A 252 3.84 0.12 -12.65
C ALA A 252 4.79 1.22 -13.13
N ASP A 253 5.02 2.26 -12.31
CA ASP A 253 5.97 3.34 -12.59
C ASP A 253 7.41 2.80 -12.71
N PHE A 254 7.82 1.88 -11.83
CA PHE A 254 9.13 1.22 -11.90
C PHE A 254 9.31 0.42 -13.19
N PHE A 255 8.28 -0.33 -13.62
CA PHE A 255 8.33 -1.06 -14.88
C PHE A 255 8.34 -0.11 -16.08
N ALA A 256 7.56 0.97 -16.04
CA ALA A 256 7.58 1.99 -17.06
C ALA A 256 8.96 2.65 -17.16
N TYR A 257 9.61 2.95 -16.03
CA TYR A 257 10.97 3.48 -15.97
C TYR A 257 11.99 2.56 -16.66
N ILE A 258 11.94 1.25 -16.36
CA ILE A 258 12.80 0.26 -17.03
C ILE A 258 12.50 0.17 -18.53
N ALA A 259 11.21 0.20 -18.91
CA ALA A 259 10.79 -0.02 -20.29
C ALA A 259 11.06 1.16 -21.22
N THR A 260 10.88 2.40 -20.74
CA THR A 260 10.99 3.59 -21.60
C THR A 260 12.36 4.26 -21.50
N ALA A 261 13.08 4.14 -20.37
CA ALA A 261 14.44 4.64 -20.11
C ALA A 261 14.74 6.09 -20.56
N SER A 262 13.72 6.87 -20.94
CA SER A 262 13.83 8.15 -21.64
C SER A 262 13.22 9.24 -20.77
N GLY A 263 14.01 9.76 -19.83
CA GLY A 263 13.74 11.03 -19.16
C GLY A 263 12.87 11.03 -17.90
N SER A 264 12.41 9.87 -17.40
CA SER A 264 11.72 9.82 -16.10
C SER A 264 12.73 9.75 -14.94
N THR A 265 12.60 10.65 -13.96
CA THR A 265 13.41 10.62 -12.74
C THR A 265 12.92 9.56 -11.78
N ILE A 266 13.82 8.91 -11.03
CA ILE A 266 13.46 8.00 -9.94
C ILE A 266 12.73 8.80 -8.87
N ASP A 267 11.47 8.46 -8.62
CA ASP A 267 10.68 9.04 -7.54
C ASP A 267 10.80 8.20 -6.25
N PHE A 268 10.23 8.72 -5.16
CA PHE A 268 10.16 8.01 -3.87
C PHE A 268 9.56 6.61 -4.02
N GLY A 269 8.52 6.47 -4.85
CA GLY A 269 7.82 5.21 -5.10
C GLY A 269 8.72 4.15 -5.72
N ILE A 270 9.38 4.48 -6.84
CA ILE A 270 10.32 3.62 -7.54
C ILE A 270 11.47 3.23 -6.61
N ALA A 271 12.03 4.19 -5.86
CA ALA A 271 13.09 3.92 -4.89
C ALA A 271 12.65 2.93 -3.79
N THR A 272 11.42 3.04 -3.29
CA THR A 272 10.89 2.08 -2.30
C THR A 272 10.71 0.67 -2.88
N VAL A 273 10.33 0.53 -4.16
CA VAL A 273 10.22 -0.79 -4.83
C VAL A 273 11.59 -1.46 -4.94
N ILE A 274 12.61 -0.72 -5.40
CA ILE A 274 13.99 -1.20 -5.46
C ILE A 274 14.49 -1.56 -4.05
N GLY A 275 14.23 -0.70 -3.08
CA GLY A 275 14.55 -0.96 -1.67
C GLY A 275 13.92 -2.27 -1.18
N VAL A 276 12.62 -2.49 -1.41
CA VAL A 276 11.93 -3.72 -0.99
C VAL A 276 12.54 -4.97 -1.62
N LEU A 277 12.89 -4.92 -2.91
CA LEU A 277 13.56 -6.05 -3.58
C LEU A 277 14.93 -6.34 -2.97
N LEU A 278 15.76 -5.31 -2.77
CA LEU A 278 17.08 -5.47 -2.16
C LEU A 278 17.01 -5.93 -0.70
N GLY A 279 16.07 -5.38 0.08
CA GLY A 279 15.88 -5.71 1.48
C GLY A 279 15.36 -7.13 1.69
N SER A 280 14.41 -7.55 0.86
CA SER A 280 13.91 -8.94 0.89
C SER A 280 14.96 -9.95 0.43
N PHE A 281 15.73 -9.64 -0.61
CA PHE A 281 16.83 -10.47 -1.08
C PHE A 281 17.94 -10.59 -0.02
N ALA A 282 18.39 -9.47 0.56
CA ALA A 282 19.38 -9.46 1.63
C ALA A 282 18.91 -10.25 2.86
N ALA A 283 17.64 -10.08 3.25
CA ALA A 283 17.04 -10.85 4.33
C ALA A 283 16.99 -12.36 4.02
N ALA A 284 16.59 -12.73 2.79
CA ALA A 284 16.53 -14.13 2.36
C ALA A 284 17.90 -14.81 2.31
N MET A 285 18.93 -14.09 1.87
CA MET A 285 20.32 -14.58 1.93
C MET A 285 20.80 -14.74 3.38
N ALA A 286 20.55 -13.74 4.23
CA ALA A 286 20.94 -13.78 5.63
C ALA A 286 20.25 -14.92 6.41
N THR A 287 18.99 -15.23 6.08
CA THR A 287 18.25 -16.36 6.67
C THR A 287 18.49 -17.69 5.95
N LYS A 288 19.33 -17.72 4.90
CA LYS A 288 19.57 -18.90 4.04
C LYS A 288 18.26 -19.53 3.50
N SER A 289 17.24 -18.70 3.31
CA SER A 289 15.92 -19.14 2.85
C SER A 289 15.69 -18.81 1.37
N PHE A 290 16.72 -18.27 0.68
CA PHE A 290 16.65 -18.03 -0.74
C PHE A 290 16.69 -19.35 -1.52
N HIS A 291 15.65 -19.61 -2.31
CA HIS A 291 15.61 -20.75 -3.21
C HIS A 291 14.67 -20.49 -4.38
N TRP A 292 15.06 -20.98 -5.56
CA TRP A 292 14.24 -20.85 -6.77
C TRP A 292 13.00 -21.75 -6.68
N VAL A 293 11.82 -21.16 -6.55
CA VAL A 293 10.53 -21.88 -6.55
C VAL A 293 9.84 -21.68 -7.88
N VAL A 294 9.73 -22.75 -8.66
CA VAL A 294 8.92 -22.78 -9.88
C VAL A 294 7.49 -23.23 -9.51
N PRO A 295 6.43 -22.61 -10.09
CA PRO A 295 5.08 -23.12 -9.94
C PRO A 295 4.97 -24.59 -10.38
N PRO A 296 4.43 -25.51 -9.54
CA PRO A 296 4.53 -26.95 -9.79
C PRO A 296 3.65 -27.47 -10.94
N HIS A 297 2.68 -26.67 -11.39
CA HIS A 297 1.71 -27.07 -12.41
C HIS A 297 1.14 -25.86 -13.14
N LYS A 298 0.64 -26.07 -14.36
CA LYS A 298 0.06 -25.02 -15.22
C LYS A 298 -1.05 -24.24 -14.52
N ARG A 299 -1.89 -24.91 -13.72
CA ARG A 299 -2.98 -24.24 -12.97
C ARG A 299 -2.46 -23.22 -11.97
N ALA A 300 -1.38 -23.51 -11.23
CA ALA A 300 -0.77 -22.50 -10.35
C ALA A 300 -0.22 -21.32 -11.14
N PHE A 301 0.45 -21.57 -12.27
CA PHE A 301 0.96 -20.50 -13.12
C PHE A 301 -0.18 -19.59 -13.62
N LEU A 302 -1.26 -20.18 -14.14
CA LEU A 302 -2.43 -19.42 -14.56
C LEU A 302 -3.05 -18.65 -13.39
N GLY A 303 -3.15 -19.24 -12.20
CA GLY A 303 -3.65 -18.55 -11.01
C GLY A 303 -2.80 -17.34 -10.63
N HIS A 304 -1.47 -17.47 -10.64
CA HIS A 304 -0.56 -16.34 -10.39
C HIS A 304 -0.70 -15.23 -11.42
N PHE A 305 -0.85 -15.60 -12.70
CA PHE A 305 -1.00 -14.65 -13.79
C PHE A 305 -2.36 -13.93 -13.74
N THR A 306 -3.47 -14.67 -13.71
CA THR A 306 -4.82 -14.09 -13.66
C THR A 306 -5.07 -13.31 -12.38
N GLY A 307 -4.58 -13.80 -11.25
CA GLY A 307 -4.59 -13.08 -9.98
C GLY A 307 -3.84 -11.76 -10.06
N GLY A 308 -2.66 -11.77 -10.70
CA GLY A 308 -1.88 -10.56 -10.93
C GLY A 308 -2.61 -9.54 -11.83
N LEU A 309 -3.25 -9.98 -12.92
CA LEU A 309 -4.04 -9.09 -13.79
C LEU A 309 -5.19 -8.40 -13.02
N LEU A 310 -5.95 -9.19 -12.25
CA LEU A 310 -7.05 -8.68 -11.42
C LEU A 310 -6.55 -7.72 -10.33
N MET A 311 -5.43 -8.05 -9.68
CA MET A 311 -4.80 -7.14 -8.71
C MET A 311 -4.34 -5.84 -9.37
N GLY A 312 -3.70 -5.90 -10.53
CA GLY A 312 -3.22 -4.70 -11.23
C GLY A 312 -4.38 -3.77 -11.59
N TYR A 313 -5.44 -4.32 -12.21
CA TYR A 313 -6.62 -3.54 -12.57
C TYR A 313 -7.35 -2.95 -11.35
N GLY A 314 -7.65 -3.82 -10.38
CA GLY A 314 -8.41 -3.45 -9.18
C GLY A 314 -7.69 -2.39 -8.35
N ALA A 315 -6.36 -2.45 -8.26
CA ALA A 315 -5.59 -1.48 -7.50
C ALA A 315 -5.62 -0.07 -8.10
N ILE A 316 -5.66 0.06 -9.43
CA ILE A 316 -5.72 1.37 -10.09
C ILE A 316 -7.13 1.96 -9.97
N ILE A 317 -8.18 1.15 -10.12
CA ILE A 317 -9.57 1.60 -9.95
C ILE A 317 -9.86 1.99 -8.50
N ALA A 318 -9.35 1.20 -7.54
CA ALA A 318 -9.46 1.50 -6.12
C ALA A 318 -8.51 2.62 -5.65
N MET A 319 -7.69 3.16 -6.56
CA MET A 319 -6.68 4.18 -6.26
C MET A 319 -5.69 3.76 -5.16
N GLY A 320 -5.42 2.46 -5.05
CA GLY A 320 -4.32 1.91 -4.26
C GLY A 320 -4.52 0.44 -3.89
N CYS A 321 -3.51 -0.11 -3.24
CA CYS A 321 -3.51 -1.49 -2.74
C CYS A 321 -3.71 -1.54 -1.21
N ASN A 322 -3.55 -2.72 -0.61
CA ASN A 322 -3.67 -2.90 0.85
C ASN A 322 -2.76 -1.98 1.67
N ILE A 323 -1.53 -1.71 1.22
CA ILE A 323 -0.66 -0.76 1.93
C ILE A 323 -1.06 0.67 1.55
N GLY A 324 -1.29 0.95 0.26
CA GLY A 324 -1.65 2.29 -0.22
C GLY A 324 -2.97 2.81 0.34
N GLN A 325 -4.10 2.15 0.10
CA GLN A 325 -5.38 2.56 0.66
C GLN A 325 -5.58 2.07 2.10
N GLY A 326 -5.08 0.87 2.42
CA GLY A 326 -5.41 0.24 3.70
C GLY A 326 -4.57 0.65 4.90
N LEU A 327 -3.28 0.96 4.73
CA LEU A 327 -2.45 1.53 5.80
C LEU A 327 -2.30 3.04 5.58
N THR A 328 -1.80 3.43 4.42
CA THR A 328 -1.52 4.85 4.11
C THR A 328 -2.81 5.67 4.00
N GLY A 329 -3.81 5.23 3.24
CA GLY A 329 -5.09 5.93 3.09
C GLY A 329 -5.94 5.96 4.37
N CYS A 330 -5.96 4.85 5.12
CA CYS A 330 -6.63 4.83 6.43
C CYS A 330 -5.86 5.63 7.49
N SER A 331 -4.52 5.78 7.40
CA SER A 331 -3.73 6.56 8.36
C SER A 331 -4.08 8.05 8.33
N VAL A 332 -4.45 8.59 7.17
CA VAL A 332 -4.98 9.95 7.02
C VAL A 332 -6.49 10.02 7.28
N MET A 333 -7.10 8.95 7.82
CA MET A 333 -8.55 8.85 8.08
C MET A 333 -9.40 9.15 6.84
N GLY A 334 -8.92 8.71 5.67
CA GLY A 334 -9.63 8.86 4.40
C GLY A 334 -10.76 7.84 4.27
N LEU A 335 -11.96 8.31 3.90
CA LEU A 335 -13.12 7.45 3.67
C LEU A 335 -12.86 6.43 2.55
N GLY A 336 -12.10 6.82 1.53
CA GLY A 336 -11.72 5.95 0.41
C GLY A 336 -10.93 4.71 0.86
N GLY A 337 -10.04 4.88 1.84
CA GLY A 337 -9.25 3.79 2.41
C GLY A 337 -10.14 2.74 3.08
N VAL A 338 -11.08 3.18 3.92
CA VAL A 338 -12.00 2.30 4.66
C VAL A 338 -12.91 1.52 3.72
N ILE A 339 -13.51 2.20 2.73
CA ILE A 339 -14.37 1.54 1.73
C ILE A 339 -13.55 0.50 0.95
N THR A 340 -12.39 0.91 0.44
CA THR A 340 -11.52 0.02 -0.36
C THR A 340 -11.14 -1.23 0.43
N VAL A 341 -10.67 -1.07 1.67
CA VAL A 341 -10.29 -2.20 2.53
C VAL A 341 -11.46 -3.12 2.80
N THR A 342 -12.66 -2.58 3.05
CA THR A 342 -13.86 -3.37 3.28
C THR A 342 -14.17 -4.26 2.07
N PHE A 343 -14.13 -3.70 0.87
CA PHE A 343 -14.39 -4.48 -0.35
C PHE A 343 -13.25 -5.42 -0.73
N ILE A 344 -12.01 -5.11 -0.36
CA ILE A 344 -10.89 -6.05 -0.47
C ILE A 344 -11.13 -7.28 0.42
N ILE A 345 -11.56 -7.08 1.67
CA ILE A 345 -11.91 -8.17 2.59
C ILE A 345 -13.01 -9.04 1.98
N LEU A 346 -14.10 -8.41 1.50
CA LEU A 346 -15.23 -9.13 0.88
C LEU A 346 -14.83 -9.89 -0.39
N GLY A 347 -13.99 -9.28 -1.24
CA GLY A 347 -13.48 -9.91 -2.46
C GLY A 347 -12.57 -11.10 -2.15
N SER A 348 -11.68 -10.95 -1.17
CA SER A 348 -10.80 -12.04 -0.72
C SER A 348 -11.58 -13.20 -0.11
N TRP A 349 -12.61 -12.93 0.70
CA TRP A 349 -13.47 -14.00 1.23
C TRP A 349 -14.25 -14.72 0.14
N THR A 350 -14.82 -13.98 -0.80
CA THR A 350 -15.53 -14.58 -1.94
C THR A 350 -14.60 -15.50 -2.74
N ALA A 351 -13.37 -15.06 -3.02
CA ALA A 351 -12.41 -15.87 -3.77
C ALA A 351 -11.94 -17.12 -3.00
N LEU A 352 -11.73 -17.00 -1.68
CA LEU A 352 -11.42 -18.16 -0.83
C LEU A 352 -12.56 -19.19 -0.86
N TRP A 353 -13.80 -18.73 -0.73
CA TRP A 353 -14.98 -19.60 -0.81
C TRP A 353 -15.13 -20.30 -2.17
N ILE A 354 -14.88 -19.57 -3.27
CA ILE A 354 -14.89 -20.17 -4.62
C ILE A 354 -13.81 -21.25 -4.72
N ARG A 355 -12.59 -20.97 -4.24
CA ARG A 355 -11.46 -21.89 -4.31
C ARG A 355 -11.70 -23.15 -3.47
N GLU A 356 -12.27 -23.03 -2.27
CA GLU A 356 -12.69 -24.17 -1.45
C GLU A 356 -13.69 -25.08 -2.20
N LYS A 357 -14.58 -24.51 -3.00
CA LYS A 357 -15.56 -25.27 -3.80
C LYS A 357 -15.01 -25.89 -5.08
N THR A 358 -13.96 -25.31 -5.66
CA THR A 358 -13.44 -25.73 -6.98
C THR A 358 -12.26 -26.68 -6.94
N GLY A 359 -11.65 -26.92 -5.77
CA GLY A 359 -10.63 -27.96 -5.56
C GLY A 359 -9.25 -27.56 -6.09
#